data_AF-A0A9D8J0F7-F1
#
_entry.id   AF-A0A9D8J0F7-F1
#
_cell.length_a   1.000
_cell.length_b   1.000
_cell.length_c   1.000
_cell.angle_alpha   90.00
_cell.angle_beta   90.00
_cell.angle_gamma   90.00
#
_symmetry.space_group_name_H-M   'P 1'
#
loop_
_entity.id
_entity.type
_entity.pdbx_description
1 polymer ?
#
loop_
_entity_poly.entity_id
_entity_poly.type
_entity_poly.pdbx_seq_one_letter_code
_entity_poly.pdbx_strand_id
1 'polypeptide(L)'
;MNHQAPGHEVDILHNRLPDRIRLRVPIIKHRSTIAELLKHTLLKDPDAPGIYHAEPNIVTGSLLIKYHPALQSEAQVVEIVRNTAARIAQGHIPLSAKHRNPRVGKMQPGAYFSRELLVSVAGNVIAGLVLAAFIAR
;
A
#
# COMPACT_ATOMS: atom_id res chain seq x y z
N MET A 1 -13.15 14.30 25.18
CA MET A 1 -14.20 13.57 24.44
C MET A 1 -13.90 13.73 22.97
N ASN A 2 -13.34 12.70 22.33
CA ASN A 2 -12.86 12.77 20.95
C ASN A 2 -14.02 12.70 19.95
N HIS A 3 -14.15 13.72 19.11
CA HIS A 3 -14.99 13.66 17.92
C HIS A 3 -14.31 12.75 16.88
N GLN A 4 -14.60 11.44 16.93
CA GLN A 4 -14.32 10.53 15.83
C GLN A 4 -15.28 10.87 14.68
N ALA A 5 -14.72 11.33 13.55
CA ALA A 5 -15.50 11.58 12.34
C ALA A 5 -16.20 10.28 11.90
N PRO A 6 -17.54 10.27 11.76
CA PRO A 6 -18.29 9.09 11.39
C PRO A 6 -18.06 8.80 9.91
N GLY A 7 -17.23 7.80 9.58
CA GLY A 7 -17.06 7.39 8.18
C GLY A 7 -15.77 6.67 7.81
N HIS A 8 -14.80 6.54 8.73
CA HIS A 8 -13.51 5.90 8.44
C HIS A 8 -13.24 4.62 9.25
N GLU A 9 -14.21 4.15 10.02
CA GLU A 9 -13.99 3.03 10.92
C GLU A 9 -13.98 1.69 10.17
N VAL A 10 -13.00 0.86 10.53
CA VAL A 10 -12.87 -0.51 10.02
C VAL A 10 -13.59 -1.44 10.99
N ASP A 11 -14.66 -2.06 10.50
CA ASP A 11 -15.55 -2.92 11.30
C ASP A 11 -15.55 -4.36 10.78
N ILE A 12 -15.83 -5.31 11.66
CA ILE A 12 -16.01 -6.72 11.26
C ILE A 12 -17.42 -6.89 10.70
N LEU A 13 -17.52 -7.30 9.43
CA LEU A 13 -18.80 -7.69 8.81
C LEU A 13 -19.11 -9.16 9.07
N HIS A 14 -18.12 -10.04 8.91
CA HIS A 14 -18.29 -11.49 9.08
C HIS A 14 -16.96 -12.14 9.52
N ASN A 15 -16.99 -12.98 10.56
CA ASN A 15 -15.85 -13.76 11.07
C ASN A 15 -16.22 -15.21 11.46
N ARG A 16 -17.35 -15.72 10.96
CA ARG A 16 -17.85 -17.07 11.34
C ARG A 16 -17.03 -18.23 10.77
N LEU A 17 -16.17 -17.96 9.78
CA LEU A 17 -15.31 -18.98 9.19
C LEU A 17 -13.91 -18.85 9.80
N PRO A 18 -13.27 -19.98 10.17
CA PRO A 18 -11.90 -19.95 10.64
C PRO A 18 -10.99 -19.36 9.55
N ASP A 19 -9.92 -18.69 10.00
CA ASP A 19 -8.82 -18.19 9.17
C ASP A 19 -9.23 -17.12 8.14
N ARG A 20 -10.45 -16.59 8.27
CA ARG A 20 -11.07 -15.70 7.30
C ARG A 20 -11.95 -14.66 7.97
N ILE A 21 -11.64 -13.40 7.70
CA ILE A 21 -12.43 -12.27 8.18
C ILE A 21 -12.82 -11.36 7.03
N ARG A 22 -14.07 -10.87 7.06
CA ARG A 22 -14.56 -9.84 6.15
C ARG A 22 -14.75 -8.56 6.94
N LEU A 23 -14.06 -7.51 6.51
CA LEU A 23 -14.04 -6.20 7.14
C LEU A 23 -14.79 -5.20 6.26
N ARG A 24 -15.45 -4.23 6.89
CA ARG A 24 -15.89 -3.00 6.25
C ARG A 24 -14.72 -2.03 6.26
N VAL A 25 -14.39 -1.47 5.10
CA VAL A 25 -13.31 -0.51 4.92
C VAL A 25 -13.83 0.63 4.03
N PRO A 26 -14.46 1.66 4.60
CA PRO A 26 -15.16 2.68 3.81
C PRO A 26 -14.30 3.42 2.79
N ILE A 27 -13.00 3.61 3.11
CA ILE A 27 -12.06 4.35 2.26
C ILE A 27 -11.85 3.71 0.88
N ILE A 28 -12.08 2.41 0.71
CA ILE A 28 -11.92 1.74 -0.59
C ILE A 28 -13.18 1.79 -1.46
N LYS A 29 -14.32 2.25 -0.93
CA LYS A 29 -15.59 2.29 -1.66
C LYS A 29 -15.49 3.22 -2.87
N HIS A 30 -15.76 2.70 -4.06
CA HIS A 30 -15.60 3.35 -5.36
C HIS A 30 -14.18 3.90 -5.65
N ARG A 31 -13.15 3.42 -4.94
CA ARG A 31 -11.77 3.89 -5.08
C ARG A 31 -10.83 2.71 -5.36
N SER A 32 -10.80 2.24 -6.59
CA SER A 32 -9.98 1.09 -7.06
C SER A 32 -8.50 1.24 -6.73
N THR A 33 -7.93 2.42 -6.95
CA THR A 33 -6.53 2.71 -6.65
C THR A 33 -6.21 2.53 -5.16
N ILE A 34 -7.08 3.00 -4.28
CA ILE A 34 -6.91 2.87 -2.82
C ILE A 34 -7.07 1.41 -2.41
N ALA A 35 -8.00 0.69 -3.03
CA ALA A 35 -8.23 -0.72 -2.77
C ALA A 35 -7.01 -1.59 -3.14
N GLU A 36 -6.43 -1.34 -4.31
CA GLU A 36 -5.20 -2.01 -4.75
C GLU A 36 -4.01 -1.66 -3.85
N LEU A 37 -3.86 -0.38 -3.49
CA LEU A 37 -2.81 0.07 -2.59
C LEU A 37 -2.93 -0.63 -1.22
N LEU A 38 -4.12 -0.64 -0.63
CA LEU A 38 -4.39 -1.31 0.64
C LEU A 38 -4.04 -2.80 0.57
N LYS A 39 -4.50 -3.50 -0.48
CA LYS A 39 -4.16 -4.90 -0.71
C LYS A 39 -2.65 -5.11 -0.78
N HIS A 40 -1.95 -4.31 -1.58
CA HIS A 40 -0.51 -4.43 -1.77
C HIS A 40 0.29 -4.11 -0.51
N THR A 41 -0.13 -3.11 0.25
CA THR A 41 0.51 -2.77 1.53
C THR A 41 0.35 -3.90 2.51
N LEU A 42 -0.88 -4.43 2.70
CA LEU A 42 -1.14 -5.52 3.64
C LEU A 42 -0.34 -6.79 3.31
N LEU A 43 -0.27 -7.18 2.04
CA LEU A 43 0.45 -8.39 1.62
C LEU A 43 1.98 -8.25 1.66
N LYS A 44 2.50 -7.04 1.82
CA LYS A 44 3.94 -6.75 1.88
C LYS A 44 4.36 -6.21 3.24
N ASP A 45 3.43 -6.12 4.19
CA ASP A 45 3.69 -5.55 5.49
C ASP A 45 4.51 -6.56 6.32
N PRO A 46 5.73 -6.22 6.77
CA PRO A 46 6.52 -7.10 7.64
C PRO A 46 5.82 -7.39 8.98
N ASP A 47 4.91 -6.51 9.43
CA ASP A 47 4.13 -6.70 10.64
C ASP A 47 2.90 -7.60 10.41
N ALA A 48 2.66 -8.04 9.17
CA ALA A 48 1.53 -8.89 8.76
C ALA A 48 1.93 -10.27 8.20
N PRO A 49 2.85 -11.03 8.82
CA PRO A 49 3.33 -12.31 8.25
C PRO A 49 2.22 -13.37 8.15
N GLY A 50 1.14 -13.21 8.91
CA GLY A 50 -0.01 -14.10 8.88
C GLY A 50 -0.95 -13.85 7.70
N ILE A 51 -0.96 -12.67 7.09
CA ILE A 51 -1.90 -12.31 6.01
C ILE A 51 -1.34 -12.80 4.66
N TYR A 52 -1.92 -13.87 4.13
CA TYR A 52 -1.50 -14.41 2.83
C TYR A 52 -2.47 -14.07 1.69
N HIS A 53 -3.68 -13.57 2.00
CA HIS A 53 -4.65 -13.19 0.99
C HIS A 53 -5.49 -11.99 1.41
N ALA A 54 -5.64 -11.04 0.49
CA ALA A 54 -6.51 -9.87 0.64
C ALA A 54 -7.27 -9.61 -0.67
N GLU A 55 -8.60 -9.55 -0.58
CA GLU A 55 -9.51 -9.34 -1.70
C GLU A 55 -10.46 -8.17 -1.40
N PRO A 56 -10.20 -6.97 -1.96
CA PRO A 56 -11.06 -5.82 -1.77
C PRO A 56 -12.26 -5.88 -2.73
N ASN A 57 -13.44 -5.51 -2.22
CA ASN A 57 -14.64 -5.22 -2.99
C ASN A 57 -14.94 -3.72 -2.92
N ILE A 58 -14.67 -3.02 -4.00
CA ILE A 58 -14.84 -1.57 -4.12
C ILE A 58 -16.30 -1.13 -4.21
N VAL A 59 -17.22 -2.03 -4.59
CA VAL A 59 -18.65 -1.69 -4.72
C VAL A 59 -19.26 -1.55 -3.33
N THR A 60 -18.98 -2.51 -2.46
CA THR A 60 -19.50 -2.54 -1.08
C THR A 60 -18.59 -1.81 -0.09
N GLY A 61 -17.33 -1.57 -0.45
CA GLY A 61 -16.31 -1.07 0.47
C GLY A 61 -15.93 -2.10 1.53
N SER A 62 -15.89 -3.39 1.16
CA SER A 62 -15.50 -4.47 2.07
C SER A 62 -14.18 -5.11 1.66
N LEU A 63 -13.42 -5.60 2.62
CA LEU A 63 -12.16 -6.31 2.40
C LEU A 63 -12.27 -7.72 2.98
N LEU A 64 -12.05 -8.73 2.16
CA LEU A 64 -11.89 -10.11 2.61
C LEU A 64 -10.41 -10.38 2.88
N ILE A 65 -10.11 -10.93 4.05
CA ILE A 65 -8.75 -11.33 4.44
C ILE A 65 -8.77 -12.81 4.79
N LYS A 66 -7.74 -13.52 4.32
CA LYS A 66 -7.39 -14.83 4.86
C LYS A 66 -6.03 -14.74 5.54
N TYR A 67 -5.92 -15.34 6.71
CA TYR A 67 -4.73 -15.25 7.55
C TYR A 67 -4.42 -16.59 8.23
N HIS A 68 -3.17 -16.78 8.65
CA HIS A 68 -2.75 -17.94 9.42
C HIS A 68 -2.93 -17.68 10.93
N PRO A 69 -3.81 -18.41 11.64
CA PRO A 69 -4.13 -18.16 13.04
C PRO A 69 -2.93 -18.46 13.97
N ALA A 70 -1.99 -19.28 13.52
CA ALA A 70 -0.75 -19.58 14.25
C ALA A 70 0.24 -18.41 14.27
N LEU A 71 0.13 -17.49 13.31
CA LEU A 71 1.03 -16.34 13.18
C LEU A 71 0.37 -15.04 13.64
N GLN A 72 -0.95 -14.92 13.45
CA GLN A 72 -1.70 -13.72 13.81
C GLN A 72 -3.11 -14.04 14.31
N SER A 73 -3.53 -13.30 15.33
CA SER A 73 -4.89 -13.29 15.84
C SER A 73 -5.82 -12.41 15.01
N GLU A 74 -7.12 -12.65 15.12
CA GLU A 74 -8.16 -11.81 14.49
C GLU A 74 -8.01 -10.33 14.87
N ALA A 75 -7.79 -10.05 16.16
CA ALA A 75 -7.64 -8.69 16.68
C ALA A 75 -6.45 -7.96 16.04
N GLN A 76 -5.31 -8.65 15.90
CA GLN A 76 -4.12 -8.11 15.24
C GLN A 76 -4.39 -7.82 13.76
N VAL A 77 -5.07 -8.72 13.06
CA VAL A 77 -5.44 -8.50 11.64
C VAL A 77 -6.33 -7.26 11.50
N VAL A 78 -7.33 -7.10 12.36
CA VAL A 78 -8.22 -5.93 12.36
C VAL A 78 -7.44 -4.64 12.62
N GLU A 79 -6.54 -4.66 13.59
CA GLU A 79 -5.71 -3.51 13.96
C GLU A 79 -4.77 -3.10 12.82
N ILE A 80 -4.07 -4.06 12.20
CA ILE A 80 -3.19 -3.80 11.04
C ILE A 80 -3.97 -3.16 9.90
N VAL A 81 -5.17 -3.68 9.59
CA VAL A 81 -6.01 -3.11 8.52
C VAL A 81 -6.46 -1.70 8.86
N ARG A 82 -6.86 -1.46 10.10
CA ARG A 82 -7.26 -0.14 10.59
C ARG A 82 -6.12 0.86 10.48
N ASN A 83 -4.94 0.49 10.97
CA ASN A 83 -3.75 1.34 10.94
C ASN A 83 -3.31 1.62 9.49
N THR A 84 -3.32 0.61 8.63
CA THR A 84 -2.99 0.76 7.22
C THR A 84 -3.99 1.67 6.50
N ALA A 85 -5.29 1.45 6.69
CA ALA A 85 -6.34 2.28 6.10
C ALA A 85 -6.24 3.75 6.59
N ALA A 86 -5.95 3.98 7.86
CA ALA A 86 -5.73 5.31 8.43
C ALA A 86 -4.50 6.00 7.81
N ARG A 87 -3.37 5.30 7.67
CA ARG A 87 -2.16 5.81 7.01
C ARG A 87 -2.42 6.20 5.56
N ILE A 88 -3.21 5.41 4.83
CA ILE A 88 -3.61 5.73 3.45
C ILE A 88 -4.55 6.97 3.43
N ALA A 89 -5.52 7.05 4.35
CA ALA A 89 -6.42 8.20 4.45
C ALA A 89 -5.68 9.52 4.68
N GLN A 90 -4.63 9.47 5.51
CA GLN A 90 -3.79 10.62 5.85
C GLN A 90 -2.74 10.94 4.78
N GLY A 91 -2.62 10.12 3.72
CA GLY A 91 -1.64 10.34 2.65
C GLY A 91 -0.20 9.97 3.02
N HIS A 92 0.02 9.25 4.13
CA HIS A 92 1.36 8.81 4.56
C HIS A 92 1.96 7.72 3.66
N ILE A 93 1.13 7.03 2.88
CA ILE A 93 1.58 6.03 1.90
C ILE A 93 1.53 6.69 0.51
N PRO A 94 2.68 6.94 -0.13
CA PRO A 94 2.72 7.64 -1.40
C PRO A 94 2.04 6.79 -2.49
N LEU A 95 1.02 7.38 -3.13
CA LEU A 95 0.40 6.82 -4.32
C LEU A 95 1.40 6.85 -5.46
N SER A 96 2.05 5.71 -5.75
CA SER A 96 2.99 5.66 -6.87
C SER A 96 2.28 5.92 -8.20
N ALA A 97 2.98 6.49 -9.18
CA ALA A 97 2.42 6.81 -10.50
C ALA A 97 1.75 5.60 -11.20
N LYS A 98 2.23 4.38 -10.89
CA LYS A 98 1.66 3.10 -11.33
C LYS A 98 0.21 2.88 -10.89
N HIS A 99 -0.16 3.40 -9.72
CA HIS A 99 -1.50 3.28 -9.12
C HIS A 99 -2.44 4.39 -9.60
N ARG A 100 -1.88 5.56 -9.96
CA ARG A 100 -2.63 6.73 -10.43
C ARG A 100 -3.08 6.61 -11.89
N ASN A 101 -2.39 5.81 -12.71
CA ASN A 101 -2.73 5.59 -14.11
C ASN A 101 -2.64 4.09 -14.47
N PRO A 102 -3.77 3.39 -14.68
CA PRO A 102 -3.76 1.97 -15.02
C PRO A 102 -3.08 1.65 -16.37
N ARG A 103 -2.83 2.66 -17.23
CA ARG A 103 -2.06 2.51 -18.47
C ARG A 103 -0.55 2.39 -18.22
N VAL A 104 -0.05 2.96 -17.12
CA VAL A 104 1.39 3.01 -16.78
C VAL A 104 1.90 1.60 -16.43
N GLY A 105 1.12 0.79 -15.72
CA GLY A 105 1.46 -0.61 -15.44
C GLY A 105 1.59 -1.52 -16.67
N LYS A 106 1.09 -1.08 -17.85
CA LYS A 106 1.18 -1.80 -19.13
C LYS A 106 2.26 -1.27 -20.07
N MET A 107 2.95 -0.18 -19.69
CA MET A 107 4.04 0.36 -20.49
C MET A 107 5.31 -0.46 -20.26
N GLN A 108 5.99 -0.81 -21.36
CA GLN A 108 7.30 -1.46 -21.31
C GLN A 108 8.32 -0.59 -20.54
N PRO A 109 9.34 -1.20 -19.88
CA PRO A 109 10.28 -0.49 -19.02
C PRO A 109 10.96 0.73 -19.67
N GLY A 110 11.12 0.72 -21.00
CA GLY A 110 11.74 1.80 -21.77
C GLY A 110 10.97 3.13 -21.76
N ALA A 111 9.66 3.13 -21.49
CA ALA A 111 8.85 4.36 -21.49
C ALA A 111 8.91 5.14 -20.15
N TYR A 112 9.50 4.56 -19.11
CA TYR A 112 9.73 5.23 -17.82
C TYR A 112 11.05 5.99 -17.75
N PHE A 113 11.95 5.77 -18.70
CA PHE A 113 13.23 6.49 -18.78
C PHE A 113 13.03 7.85 -19.44
N SER A 114 12.40 8.78 -18.73
CA SER A 114 12.40 10.20 -19.10
C SER A 114 13.81 10.78 -18.94
N ARG A 115 14.14 11.78 -19.78
CA ARG A 115 15.44 12.48 -19.82
C ARG A 115 15.95 12.92 -18.44
N GLU A 116 15.06 13.22 -17.51
CA GLU A 116 15.42 13.67 -16.15
C GLU A 116 16.17 12.63 -15.32
N LEU A 117 15.82 11.35 -15.44
CA LEU A 117 16.50 10.27 -14.68
C LEU A 117 17.88 9.99 -15.27
N LEU A 118 18.03 10.12 -16.60
CA LEU A 118 19.30 10.01 -17.30
C LEU A 118 20.22 11.21 -16.96
N VAL A 119 19.68 12.42 -16.88
CA VAL A 119 20.41 13.63 -16.45
C VAL A 119 20.81 13.56 -14.98
N SER A 120 19.96 13.01 -14.10
CA SER A 120 20.27 12.85 -12.68
C SER A 120 21.36 11.80 -12.43
N VAL A 121 21.29 10.64 -13.10
CA VAL A 121 22.33 9.60 -12.99
C VAL A 121 23.64 10.08 -13.62
N ALA A 122 23.60 10.70 -14.80
CA ALA A 122 24.80 11.24 -15.44
C ALA A 122 25.43 12.37 -14.59
N GLY A 123 24.61 13.26 -14.02
CA GLY A 123 25.06 14.35 -13.17
C GLY A 123 25.77 13.86 -11.90
N ASN A 124 25.20 12.87 -11.21
CA ASN A 124 25.80 12.30 -10.00
C ASN A 124 27.08 11.50 -10.30
N VAL A 125 27.15 10.79 -11.44
CA VAL A 125 28.36 10.07 -11.85
C VAL A 125 29.49 11.05 -12.20
N ILE A 126 29.20 12.13 -12.94
CA ILE A 126 30.18 13.16 -13.27
C ILE A 126 30.66 13.87 -12.00
N ALA A 127 29.76 14.26 -11.11
CA ALA A 127 30.12 14.88 -9.83
C ALA A 127 31.00 13.96 -8.97
N GLY A 128 30.69 12.66 -8.91
CA GLY A 128 31.49 11.67 -8.22
C GLY A 128 32.90 11.51 -8.80
N LEU A 129 33.03 11.47 -10.13
CA LEU A 129 34.33 11.38 -10.80
C LEU A 129 35.18 12.65 -10.61
N VAL A 130 34.57 13.83 -10.65
CA VAL A 130 35.26 15.11 -10.40
C VAL A 130 35.77 15.17 -8.96
N LEU A 131 34.94 14.78 -7.99
CA LEU A 131 35.34 14.75 -6.58
C LEU A 131 36.47 13.74 -6.34
N ALA A 132 36.39 12.55 -6.92
CA ALA A 132 37.43 11.53 -6.80
C ALA A 132 38.76 12.01 -7.40
N ALA A 133 38.73 12.70 -8.56
CA ALA A 133 39.92 13.28 -9.18
C ALA A 133 40.54 14.43 -8.34
N PHE A 134 39.72 15.17 -7.60
CA PHE A 134 40.20 16.25 -6.72
C PHE A 134 40.83 15.72 -5.43
N ILE A 135 40.33 14.60 -4.90
CA ILE A 135 40.88 13.93 -3.70
C ILE A 135 42.15 13.13 -4.04
N ALA A 136 42.26 12.62 -5.27
CA ALA A 136 43.43 11.84 -5.71
C ALA A 136 44.65 12.70 -6.11
N ARG A 137 44.59 14.02 -5.92
CA ARG A 137 45.67 14.97 -6.17
C ARG A 137 46.23 15.50 -4.86
#